data_AF-A0AA48R0J3-F1
#
_entry.id   AF-A0AA48R0J3-F1
#
_cell.length_a   1.000
_cell.length_b   1.000
_cell.length_c   1.000
_cell.angle_alpha   90.00
_cell.angle_beta   90.00
_cell.angle_gamma   90.00
#
_symmetry.space_group_name_H-M   'P 1'
#
loop_
_entity.id
_entity.type
_entity.pdbx_description
1 polymer ?
#
loop_
_entity_poly.entity_id
_entity_poly.type
_entity_poly.pdbx_seq_one_letter_code
_entity_poly.pdbx_strand_id
1 'polypeptide(L)'
;MMGKDAHAVKVRADRCTGCTRCMQSCPTEAIRVKEGLAIINAARCIDCSQCIESCPFDAHSIDSGSLEDIKNFKYTIVIPAITFAAQFSGGPKIDVLCSALRKLGFDLVFSEGLAVDYLKDRVREIVVNNQVKKPIISSHCPAVIRLIQTKYSSLIDHIMPTGSPVDIAANMARNLIKEKYGYSDSDIGVFYLSPCPARITNVVNPIGMQESAINVTIPIKDVYGDVLRILSGMKEPVSEFSNCMKPENLPWAEVGGQAKMSGVDNYIAVSGIHEVAKVFDQIEMGELDEVDFIEASSCTGGCVGGPLNIENPFVAQRNIRRLAENSSQGYFQMIDSVLAQFKHIYLTEEISPKQTNILDEDFTKAIEKMKQIEEITSRLRGLDCGSCGAPNCRALAEDIVQGKARMEDCVFYQEQQHLWRLEDESE
;
A
#
# COMPACT_ATOMS: atom_id res chain seq x y z
N MET A 1 -6.99 7.52 18.65
CA MET A 1 -7.64 7.14 17.38
C MET A 1 -7.19 8.10 16.31
N MET A 2 -6.55 7.56 15.28
CA MET A 2 -6.14 8.29 14.07
C MET A 2 -7.41 8.78 13.33
N GLY A 3 -7.46 10.06 12.95
CA GLY A 3 -8.62 10.67 12.25
C GLY A 3 -8.72 10.25 10.77
N LYS A 4 -9.76 10.76 10.06
CA LYS A 4 -10.00 10.46 8.63
C LYS A 4 -8.83 10.85 7.69
N ASP A 5 -7.97 11.78 8.11
CA ASP A 5 -6.75 12.20 7.38
C ASP A 5 -5.48 11.56 7.92
N ALA A 6 -5.60 10.47 8.67
CA ALA A 6 -4.45 9.83 9.27
C ALA A 6 -3.73 8.93 8.28
N HIS A 7 -2.41 9.11 8.22
CA HIS A 7 -1.47 8.31 7.45
C HIS A 7 -0.44 7.68 8.37
N ALA A 8 -0.04 6.46 8.05
CA ALA A 8 0.97 5.71 8.78
C ALA A 8 2.37 6.35 8.64
N VAL A 9 2.71 6.90 7.47
CA VAL A 9 4.03 7.51 7.26
C VAL A 9 4.09 8.89 7.91
N LYS A 10 5.09 9.10 8.78
CA LYS A 10 5.38 10.38 9.46
C LYS A 10 6.82 10.81 9.20
N VAL A 11 7.10 12.10 9.36
CA VAL A 11 8.46 12.65 9.29
C VAL A 11 9.04 12.80 10.69
N ARG A 12 10.29 12.38 10.85
CA ARG A 12 11.10 12.55 12.05
C ARG A 12 11.91 13.83 11.96
N ALA A 13 11.42 14.89 12.58
CA ALA A 13 12.08 16.21 12.56
C ALA A 13 13.51 16.17 13.14
N ASP A 14 13.78 15.26 14.08
CA ASP A 14 15.10 15.05 14.70
C ASP A 14 16.16 14.48 13.74
N ARG A 15 15.73 13.92 12.60
CA ARG A 15 16.62 13.30 11.61
C ARG A 15 16.53 13.92 10.21
N CYS A 16 15.47 14.67 9.93
CA CYS A 16 15.27 15.29 8.63
C CYS A 16 16.26 16.44 8.44
N THR A 17 16.96 16.43 7.30
CA THR A 17 17.92 17.49 6.94
C THR A 17 17.42 18.40 5.81
N GLY A 18 16.18 18.21 5.36
CA GLY A 18 15.62 19.00 4.25
C GLY A 18 16.21 18.71 2.87
N CYS A 19 16.89 17.57 2.67
CA CYS A 19 17.62 17.24 1.43
C CYS A 19 16.77 16.99 0.16
N THR A 20 15.46 17.29 0.19
CA THR A 20 14.48 17.22 -0.93
C THR A 20 14.27 15.88 -1.65
N ARG A 21 15.06 14.83 -1.39
CA ARG A 21 14.92 13.51 -2.07
C ARG A 21 13.53 12.91 -1.97
N CYS A 22 12.94 12.90 -0.77
CA CYS A 22 11.60 12.37 -0.53
C CYS A 22 10.53 13.13 -1.32
N MET A 23 10.68 14.46 -1.44
CA MET A 23 9.82 15.32 -2.24
C MET A 23 9.90 14.97 -3.73
N GLN A 24 11.11 14.82 -4.27
CA GLN A 24 11.30 14.47 -5.68
C GLN A 24 10.78 13.07 -6.00
N SER A 25 10.91 12.11 -5.06
CA SER A 25 10.43 10.74 -5.25
C SER A 25 8.91 10.57 -5.06
N CYS A 26 8.17 11.60 -4.62
CA CYS A 26 6.76 11.43 -4.29
C CYS A 26 5.88 11.44 -5.55
N PRO A 27 5.18 10.33 -5.89
CA PRO A 27 4.43 10.24 -7.15
C PRO A 27 3.18 11.13 -7.21
N THR A 28 2.71 11.61 -6.05
CA THR A 28 1.53 12.48 -5.93
C THR A 28 1.90 13.90 -5.49
N GLU A 29 3.20 14.22 -5.44
CA GLU A 29 3.72 15.51 -4.99
C GLU A 29 3.20 15.91 -3.60
N ALA A 30 2.96 14.91 -2.74
CA ALA A 30 2.39 15.11 -1.41
C ALA A 30 3.37 15.78 -0.44
N ILE A 31 4.63 15.96 -0.80
CA ILE A 31 5.67 16.46 0.10
C ILE A 31 6.12 17.85 -0.35
N ARG A 32 6.30 18.75 0.62
CA ARG A 32 7.04 20.01 0.48
C ARG A 32 8.19 20.01 1.48
N VAL A 33 9.24 20.76 1.22
CA VAL A 33 10.29 21.05 2.21
C VAL A 33 10.16 22.52 2.62
N LYS A 34 9.85 22.76 3.89
CA LYS A 34 9.73 24.12 4.45
C LYS A 34 10.56 24.22 5.72
N GLU A 35 11.24 25.35 5.89
CA GLU A 35 12.09 25.59 7.07
C GLU A 35 13.08 24.45 7.34
N GLY A 36 13.60 23.82 6.27
CA GLY A 36 14.54 22.69 6.37
C GLY A 36 13.91 21.34 6.69
N LEU A 37 12.59 21.22 6.80
CA LEU A 37 11.88 19.99 7.14
C LEU A 37 10.91 19.54 6.05
N ALA A 38 10.85 18.23 5.82
CA ALA A 38 9.82 17.64 4.97
C ALA A 38 8.45 17.69 5.66
N ILE A 39 7.43 18.13 4.94
CA ILE A 39 6.04 18.20 5.38
C ILE A 39 5.20 17.39 4.41
N ILE A 40 4.46 16.41 4.94
CA ILE A 40 3.58 15.53 4.15
C ILE A 40 2.16 16.10 4.20
N ASN A 41 1.60 16.40 3.04
CA ASN A 41 0.18 16.64 2.85
C ASN A 41 -0.57 15.32 2.90
N ALA A 42 -1.31 15.09 3.99
CA ALA A 42 -2.12 13.90 4.19
C ALA A 42 -3.07 13.64 3.02
N ALA A 43 -3.80 14.65 2.55
CA ALA A 43 -4.80 14.48 1.49
C ALA A 43 -4.21 13.88 0.19
N ARG A 44 -2.96 14.21 -0.14
CA ARG A 44 -2.24 13.71 -1.34
C ARG A 44 -1.43 12.44 -1.07
N CYS A 45 -1.17 12.10 0.18
CA CYS A 45 -0.33 10.95 0.52
C CYS A 45 -1.07 9.63 0.22
N ILE A 46 -0.37 8.70 -0.42
CA ILE A 46 -0.90 7.36 -0.73
C ILE A 46 -0.20 6.25 0.06
N ASP A 47 0.71 6.60 0.97
CA ASP A 47 1.55 5.69 1.76
C ASP A 47 2.34 4.67 0.91
N CYS A 48 2.70 5.04 -0.32
CA CYS A 48 3.52 4.22 -1.23
C CYS A 48 4.98 4.02 -0.75
N SER A 49 5.38 4.77 0.28
CA SER A 49 6.68 4.65 0.97
C SER A 49 7.93 5.00 0.17
N GLN A 50 7.79 5.62 -1.00
CA GLN A 50 8.93 6.13 -1.78
C GLN A 50 9.78 7.13 -0.99
N CYS A 51 9.16 7.91 -0.11
CA CYS A 51 9.86 8.82 0.79
C CYS A 51 10.73 8.11 1.84
N ILE A 52 10.35 6.89 2.25
CA ILE A 52 11.12 6.08 3.19
C ILE A 52 12.35 5.53 2.47
N GLU A 53 12.14 4.92 1.30
CA GLU A 53 13.19 4.30 0.49
C GLU A 53 14.24 5.31 0.00
N SER A 54 13.81 6.53 -0.38
CA SER A 54 14.72 7.55 -0.89
C SER A 54 15.47 8.35 0.18
N CYS A 55 15.10 8.20 1.46
CA CYS A 55 15.66 8.98 2.55
C CYS A 55 17.00 8.39 3.04
N PRO A 56 18.14 9.11 2.89
CA PRO A 56 19.43 8.61 3.34
C PRO A 56 19.68 8.81 4.85
N PHE A 57 18.72 9.43 5.55
CA PHE A 57 18.85 9.80 6.97
C PHE A 57 17.87 9.06 7.89
N ASP A 58 17.10 8.10 7.36
CA ASP A 58 16.07 7.38 8.12
C ASP A 58 15.14 8.35 8.89
N ALA A 59 14.73 9.41 8.18
CA ALA A 59 13.94 10.53 8.70
C ALA A 59 12.43 10.35 8.53
N HIS A 60 11.99 9.12 8.25
CA HIS A 60 10.57 8.76 8.20
C HIS A 60 10.30 7.67 9.23
N SER A 61 9.17 7.76 9.90
CA SER A 61 8.70 6.74 10.83
C SER A 61 7.34 6.22 10.40
N ILE A 62 6.98 5.07 10.96
CA ILE A 62 5.70 4.41 10.74
C ILE A 62 4.94 4.45 12.06
N ASP A 63 3.76 5.05 12.03
CA ASP A 63 2.80 5.01 13.11
C ASP A 63 1.99 3.72 12.97
N SER A 64 2.30 2.72 13.79
CA SER A 64 1.73 1.36 13.73
C SER A 64 1.44 0.80 15.12
N GLY A 65 0.76 -0.34 15.15
CA GLY A 65 0.60 -1.12 16.37
C GLY A 65 1.86 -1.90 16.76
N SER A 66 1.78 -2.56 17.90
CA SER A 66 2.87 -3.32 18.50
C SER A 66 2.37 -4.65 19.08
N LEU A 67 3.30 -5.54 19.47
CA LEU A 67 2.95 -6.77 20.18
C LEU A 67 2.32 -6.51 21.56
N GLU A 68 2.55 -5.34 22.17
CA GLU A 68 1.93 -5.01 23.45
C GLU A 68 0.41 -4.87 23.36
N ASP A 69 -0.12 -4.58 22.17
CA ASP A 69 -1.56 -4.40 21.96
C ASP A 69 -2.36 -5.70 22.10
N ILE A 70 -1.68 -6.86 22.12
CA ILE A 70 -2.30 -8.18 22.38
C ILE A 70 -3.11 -8.15 23.69
N LYS A 71 -2.60 -7.48 24.73
CA LYS A 71 -3.23 -7.39 26.05
C LYS A 71 -4.59 -6.69 26.06
N ASN A 72 -4.93 -5.98 24.98
CA ASN A 72 -6.17 -5.20 24.87
C ASN A 72 -7.38 -6.07 24.46
N PHE A 73 -7.17 -7.35 24.14
CA PHE A 73 -8.20 -8.24 23.62
C PHE A 73 -8.26 -9.55 24.43
N LYS A 74 -9.44 -10.19 24.43
CA LYS A 74 -9.63 -11.49 25.11
C LYS A 74 -9.20 -12.67 24.24
N TYR A 75 -9.34 -12.53 22.93
CA TYR A 75 -8.91 -13.52 21.96
C TYR A 75 -8.20 -12.84 20.81
N THR A 76 -6.99 -13.30 20.49
CA THR A 76 -6.13 -12.65 19.49
C THR A 76 -5.85 -13.56 18.31
N ILE A 77 -6.06 -13.02 17.12
CA ILE A 77 -5.80 -13.68 15.85
C ILE A 77 -4.67 -12.92 15.18
N VAL A 78 -3.64 -13.61 14.70
CA VAL A 78 -2.62 -13.01 13.84
C VAL A 78 -2.73 -13.59 12.43
N ILE A 79 -2.74 -12.70 11.44
CA ILE A 79 -2.66 -13.01 10.03
C ILE A 79 -1.26 -12.57 9.57
N PRO A 80 -0.32 -13.50 9.38
CA PRO A 80 0.95 -13.14 8.77
C PRO A 80 0.70 -12.83 7.28
N ALA A 81 1.28 -11.75 6.78
CA ALA A 81 1.26 -11.53 5.33
C ALA A 81 1.91 -12.70 4.60
N ILE A 82 1.47 -12.97 3.38
CA ILE A 82 2.05 -14.01 2.51
C ILE A 82 3.59 -13.88 2.39
N THR A 83 4.13 -12.66 2.45
CA THR A 83 5.58 -12.40 2.39
C THR A 83 6.35 -12.87 3.63
N PHE A 84 5.68 -13.10 4.76
CA PHE A 84 6.30 -13.35 6.06
C PHE A 84 7.24 -14.56 6.05
N ALA A 85 6.81 -15.68 5.45
CA ALA A 85 7.62 -16.89 5.38
C ALA A 85 8.93 -16.70 4.59
N ALA A 86 8.96 -15.76 3.65
CA ALA A 86 10.11 -15.49 2.80
C ALA A 86 11.20 -14.65 3.47
N GLN A 87 10.92 -14.09 4.66
CA GLN A 87 11.82 -13.17 5.37
C GLN A 87 12.92 -13.88 6.16
N PHE A 88 12.84 -15.21 6.33
CA PHE A 88 13.75 -15.97 7.17
C PHE A 88 14.74 -16.78 6.34
N SER A 89 16.03 -16.50 6.53
CA SER A 89 17.11 -17.23 5.85
C SER A 89 17.08 -18.73 6.20
N GLY A 90 17.42 -19.57 5.24
CA GLY A 90 17.36 -21.03 5.38
C GLY A 90 15.98 -21.64 5.10
N GLY A 91 14.92 -20.82 5.04
CA GLY A 91 13.57 -21.28 4.71
C GLY A 91 13.00 -22.24 5.76
N PRO A 92 12.78 -21.77 7.00
CA PRO A 92 12.16 -22.60 8.03
C PRO A 92 10.82 -23.15 7.54
N LYS A 93 10.49 -24.37 7.97
CA LYS A 93 9.18 -24.96 7.66
C LYS A 93 8.07 -24.03 8.14
N ILE A 94 7.02 -23.87 7.33
CA ILE A 94 5.90 -22.97 7.63
C ILE A 94 5.29 -23.27 9.01
N ASP A 95 5.11 -24.55 9.37
CA ASP A 95 4.55 -24.94 10.67
C ASP A 95 5.37 -24.45 11.87
N VAL A 96 6.69 -24.37 11.70
CA VAL A 96 7.59 -23.88 12.74
C VAL A 96 7.45 -22.36 12.87
N LEU A 97 7.28 -21.65 11.76
CA LEU A 97 6.96 -20.21 11.78
C LEU A 97 5.61 -19.94 12.45
N CYS A 98 4.57 -20.72 12.11
CA CYS A 98 3.25 -20.64 12.73
C CYS A 98 3.34 -20.87 14.25
N SER A 99 4.09 -21.89 14.66
CA SER A 99 4.33 -22.20 16.08
C SER A 99 5.05 -21.06 16.80
N ALA A 100 6.00 -20.39 16.13
CA ALA A 100 6.69 -19.25 16.70
C ALA A 100 5.73 -18.07 16.94
N LEU A 101 4.81 -17.79 16.01
CA LEU A 101 3.78 -16.76 16.18
C LEU A 101 2.83 -17.08 17.35
N ARG A 102 2.47 -18.35 17.59
CA ARG A 102 1.70 -18.74 18.79
C ARG A 102 2.49 -18.47 20.07
N LYS A 103 3.79 -18.76 20.08
CA LYS A 103 4.68 -18.48 21.22
C LYS A 103 4.91 -16.99 21.48
N LEU A 104 4.66 -16.11 20.50
CA LEU A 104 4.65 -14.65 20.74
C LEU A 104 3.46 -14.19 21.57
N GLY A 105 2.40 -15.00 21.70
CA GLY A 105 1.24 -14.71 22.55
C GLY A 105 -0.10 -14.62 21.82
N PHE A 106 -0.15 -14.85 20.50
CA PHE A 106 -1.42 -14.87 19.75
C PHE A 106 -2.20 -16.16 19.95
N ASP A 107 -3.52 -16.12 20.09
CA ASP A 107 -4.42 -17.28 20.30
C ASP A 107 -4.67 -18.13 19.04
N LEU A 108 -4.62 -17.50 17.87
CA LEU A 108 -4.79 -18.15 16.58
C LEU A 108 -3.85 -17.53 15.55
N VAL A 109 -3.26 -18.35 14.69
CA VAL A 109 -2.60 -17.89 13.46
C VAL A 109 -3.48 -18.28 12.28
N PHE A 110 -3.98 -17.30 11.54
CA PHE A 110 -4.94 -17.51 10.45
C PHE A 110 -4.31 -17.21 9.09
N SER A 111 -4.58 -18.06 8.10
CA SER A 111 -3.94 -17.99 6.79
C SER A 111 -4.58 -16.94 5.89
N GLU A 112 -3.81 -15.92 5.48
CA GLU A 112 -4.18 -15.03 4.38
C GLU A 112 -4.39 -15.82 3.07
N GLY A 113 -3.64 -16.91 2.90
CA GLY A 113 -3.72 -17.78 1.72
C GLY A 113 -5.11 -18.40 1.51
N LEU A 114 -5.95 -18.50 2.55
CA LEU A 114 -7.32 -18.95 2.36
C LEU A 114 -8.11 -18.02 1.45
N ALA A 115 -8.01 -16.70 1.67
CA ALA A 115 -8.68 -15.73 0.83
C ALA A 115 -8.16 -15.77 -0.61
N VAL A 116 -6.88 -16.07 -0.81
CA VAL A 116 -6.28 -16.25 -2.14
C VAL A 116 -6.94 -17.37 -2.93
N ASP A 117 -7.28 -18.50 -2.29
CA ASP A 117 -7.95 -19.60 -2.97
C ASP A 117 -9.33 -19.22 -3.53
N TYR A 118 -10.04 -18.30 -2.89
CA TYR A 118 -11.30 -17.76 -3.41
C TYR A 118 -11.07 -16.71 -4.48
N LEU A 119 -10.10 -15.83 -4.24
CA LEU A 119 -9.83 -14.72 -5.14
C LEU A 119 -9.34 -15.19 -6.50
N LYS A 120 -8.52 -16.25 -6.58
CA LYS A 120 -8.00 -16.72 -7.87
C LYS A 120 -9.12 -17.10 -8.85
N ASP A 121 -10.13 -17.84 -8.37
CA ASP A 121 -11.27 -18.26 -9.20
C ASP A 121 -12.17 -17.07 -9.53
N ARG A 122 -12.35 -16.15 -8.56
CA ARG A 122 -13.18 -14.96 -8.75
C ARG A 122 -12.57 -13.97 -9.73
N VAL A 123 -11.25 -13.73 -9.65
CA VAL A 123 -10.51 -12.87 -10.57
C VAL A 123 -10.66 -13.42 -11.99
N ARG A 124 -10.47 -14.73 -12.16
CA ARG A 124 -10.67 -15.39 -13.46
C ARG A 124 -12.08 -15.19 -13.99
N GLU A 125 -13.10 -15.42 -13.16
CA GLU A 125 -14.51 -15.24 -13.53
C GLU A 125 -14.79 -13.81 -14.00
N ILE A 126 -14.35 -12.81 -13.23
CA ILE A 126 -14.57 -11.39 -13.54
C ILE A 126 -13.90 -11.00 -14.86
N VAL A 127 -12.67 -11.47 -15.08
CA VAL A 127 -11.89 -11.18 -16.30
C VAL A 127 -12.51 -11.84 -17.54
N VAL A 128 -12.87 -13.13 -17.45
CA VAL A 128 -13.45 -13.89 -18.58
C VAL A 128 -14.84 -13.38 -18.94
N ASN A 129 -15.65 -13.02 -17.95
CA ASN A 129 -17.03 -12.58 -18.16
C ASN A 129 -17.16 -11.07 -18.44
N ASN A 130 -16.04 -10.33 -18.53
CA ASN A 130 -16.02 -8.87 -18.76
C ASN A 130 -16.94 -8.10 -17.81
N GLN A 131 -16.95 -8.45 -16.52
CA GLN A 131 -17.85 -7.84 -15.54
C GLN A 131 -17.45 -6.42 -15.14
N VAL A 132 -16.23 -5.99 -15.52
CA VAL A 132 -15.62 -4.71 -15.19
C VAL A 132 -15.01 -4.12 -16.47
N LYS A 133 -14.89 -2.80 -16.54
CA LYS A 133 -14.30 -2.11 -17.68
C LYS A 133 -12.83 -2.53 -17.87
N LYS A 134 -12.46 -2.88 -19.10
CA LYS A 134 -11.08 -3.28 -19.46
C LYS A 134 -10.20 -2.07 -19.79
N PRO A 135 -8.88 -2.15 -19.56
CA PRO A 135 -8.21 -3.26 -18.86
C PRO A 135 -8.55 -3.26 -17.36
N ILE A 136 -8.80 -4.44 -16.77
CA ILE A 136 -9.25 -4.54 -15.36
C ILE A 136 -8.05 -4.42 -14.43
N ILE A 137 -8.08 -3.52 -13.46
CA ILE A 137 -6.98 -3.25 -12.52
C ILE A 137 -7.20 -4.02 -11.21
N SER A 138 -6.20 -4.78 -10.77
CA SER A 138 -6.24 -5.46 -9.46
C SER A 138 -6.47 -4.49 -8.29
N SER A 139 -7.38 -4.84 -7.38
CA SER A 139 -7.65 -4.09 -6.14
C SER A 139 -6.68 -4.40 -4.99
N HIS A 140 -5.66 -5.23 -5.24
CA HIS A 140 -4.81 -5.74 -4.18
C HIS A 140 -3.97 -4.65 -3.49
N CYS A 141 -3.34 -3.74 -4.23
CA CYS A 141 -2.39 -2.78 -3.64
C CYS A 141 -3.10 -1.48 -3.21
N PRO A 142 -3.25 -1.19 -1.90
CA PRO A 142 -3.99 -0.01 -1.44
C PRO A 142 -3.34 1.32 -1.87
N ALA A 143 -2.01 1.36 -1.99
CA ALA A 143 -1.30 2.54 -2.50
C ALA A 143 -1.63 2.82 -3.98
N VAL A 144 -1.77 1.77 -4.80
CA VAL A 144 -2.18 1.89 -6.20
C VAL A 144 -3.62 2.39 -6.30
N ILE A 145 -4.54 1.85 -5.48
CA ILE A 145 -5.93 2.33 -5.49
C ILE A 145 -6.03 3.78 -5.03
N ARG A 146 -5.27 4.20 -4.02
CA ARG A 146 -5.20 5.62 -3.63
C ARG A 146 -4.56 6.50 -4.69
N LEU A 147 -3.61 5.98 -5.48
CA LEU A 147 -3.07 6.68 -6.65
C LEU A 147 -4.17 6.90 -7.70
N ILE A 148 -5.00 5.89 -7.97
CA ILE A 148 -6.18 6.02 -8.84
C ILE A 148 -7.12 7.09 -8.31
N GLN A 149 -7.51 7.02 -7.02
CA GLN A 149 -8.40 8.01 -6.41
C GLN A 149 -7.86 9.45 -6.49
N THR A 150 -6.54 9.63 -6.46
CA THR A 150 -5.89 10.95 -6.35
C THR A 150 -5.49 11.54 -7.69
N LYS A 151 -4.98 10.73 -8.62
CA LYS A 151 -4.37 11.19 -9.88
C LYS A 151 -5.08 10.66 -11.13
N TYR A 152 -5.63 9.46 -11.08
CA TYR A 152 -6.20 8.77 -12.25
C TYR A 152 -7.68 8.42 -12.03
N SER A 153 -8.48 9.39 -11.58
CA SER A 153 -9.87 9.13 -11.17
C SER A 153 -10.76 8.59 -12.29
N SER A 154 -10.36 8.78 -13.56
CA SER A 154 -11.00 8.19 -14.75
C SER A 154 -10.92 6.65 -14.77
N LEU A 155 -9.95 6.07 -14.05
CA LEU A 155 -9.67 4.63 -14.01
C LEU A 155 -10.41 3.91 -12.86
N ILE A 156 -11.27 4.60 -12.09
CA ILE A 156 -12.01 3.98 -10.98
C ILE A 156 -12.88 2.81 -11.48
N ASP A 157 -13.54 2.97 -12.63
CA ASP A 157 -14.41 1.93 -13.22
C ASP A 157 -13.64 0.70 -13.74
N HIS A 158 -12.31 0.77 -13.76
CA HIS A 158 -11.44 -0.35 -14.10
C HIS A 158 -11.05 -1.18 -12.88
N ILE A 159 -11.28 -0.70 -11.65
CA ILE A 159 -10.86 -1.39 -10.43
C ILE A 159 -11.68 -2.65 -10.21
N MET A 160 -11.00 -3.76 -9.94
CA MET A 160 -11.59 -5.03 -9.53
C MET A 160 -12.49 -4.83 -8.27
N PRO A 161 -13.77 -5.25 -8.28
CA PRO A 161 -14.71 -4.99 -7.19
C PRO A 161 -14.55 -5.95 -5.99
N THR A 162 -13.37 -6.54 -5.81
CA THR A 162 -13.09 -7.47 -4.72
C THR A 162 -12.27 -6.81 -3.61
N GLY A 163 -12.48 -7.24 -2.36
CA GLY A 163 -11.60 -6.89 -1.25
C GLY A 163 -10.20 -7.50 -1.42
N SER A 164 -9.23 -7.01 -0.64
CA SER A 164 -7.89 -7.59 -0.64
C SER A 164 -7.84 -8.91 0.16
N PRO A 165 -6.88 -9.82 -0.11
CA PRO A 165 -6.79 -11.10 0.57
C PRO A 165 -6.78 -10.97 2.11
N VAL A 166 -6.01 -10.02 2.67
CA VAL A 166 -5.98 -9.80 4.11
C VAL A 166 -7.31 -9.31 4.67
N ASP A 167 -8.03 -8.42 3.97
CA ASP A 167 -9.31 -7.90 4.46
C ASP A 167 -10.37 -9.03 4.47
N ILE A 168 -10.37 -9.87 3.44
CA ILE A 168 -11.23 -11.05 3.35
C ILE A 168 -10.87 -12.04 4.47
N ALA A 169 -9.58 -12.37 4.62
CA ALA A 169 -9.10 -13.30 5.65
C ALA A 169 -9.40 -12.81 7.07
N ALA A 170 -9.31 -11.50 7.33
CA ALA A 170 -9.64 -10.90 8.61
C ALA A 170 -11.12 -11.07 8.95
N ASN A 171 -12.02 -10.81 7.99
CA ASN A 171 -13.45 -11.04 8.18
C ASN A 171 -13.77 -12.53 8.39
N MET A 172 -13.14 -13.43 7.62
CA MET A 172 -13.28 -14.88 7.79
C MET A 172 -12.86 -15.33 9.19
N ALA A 173 -11.69 -14.90 9.64
CA ALA A 173 -11.15 -15.31 10.93
C ALA A 173 -12.00 -14.78 12.10
N ARG A 174 -12.45 -13.52 12.01
CA ARG A 174 -13.33 -12.93 13.01
C ARG A 174 -14.66 -13.70 13.11
N ASN A 175 -15.32 -13.96 11.98
CA ASN A 175 -16.60 -14.69 11.96
C ASN A 175 -16.45 -16.11 12.53
N LEU A 176 -15.40 -16.83 12.15
CA LEU A 176 -15.09 -18.15 12.71
C LEU A 176 -15.01 -18.12 14.24
N ILE A 177 -14.32 -17.14 14.82
CA ILE A 177 -14.13 -17.04 16.27
C ILE A 177 -15.41 -16.59 16.98
N LYS A 178 -16.20 -15.69 16.39
CA LYS A 178 -17.52 -15.31 16.91
C LYS A 178 -18.46 -16.50 16.99
N GLU A 179 -18.57 -17.28 15.91
CA GLU A 179 -19.44 -18.45 15.86
C GLU A 179 -18.99 -19.55 16.81
N LYS A 180 -17.68 -19.80 16.91
CA LYS A 180 -17.13 -20.89 17.73
C LYS A 180 -17.18 -20.61 19.23
N TYR A 181 -16.92 -19.37 19.65
CA TYR A 181 -16.71 -19.04 21.06
C TYR A 181 -17.70 -18.00 21.62
N GLY A 182 -18.57 -17.42 20.80
CA GLY A 182 -19.57 -16.44 21.25
C GLY A 182 -18.96 -15.10 21.68
N TYR A 183 -17.74 -14.78 21.25
CA TYR A 183 -17.09 -13.51 21.55
C TYR A 183 -17.77 -12.34 20.82
N SER A 184 -17.78 -11.16 21.45
CA SER A 184 -18.19 -9.91 20.82
C SER A 184 -17.08 -9.34 19.94
N ASP A 185 -17.38 -8.37 19.07
CA ASP A 185 -16.36 -7.78 18.18
C ASP A 185 -15.23 -7.07 18.95
N SER A 186 -15.54 -6.47 20.09
CA SER A 186 -14.54 -5.85 20.97
C SER A 186 -13.66 -6.84 21.72
N ASP A 187 -14.09 -8.10 21.86
CA ASP A 187 -13.30 -9.13 22.55
C ASP A 187 -12.20 -9.72 21.64
N ILE A 188 -12.38 -9.63 20.31
CA ILE A 188 -11.52 -10.25 19.31
C ILE A 188 -10.58 -9.21 18.71
N GLY A 189 -9.28 -9.39 18.94
CA GLY A 189 -8.21 -8.62 18.30
C GLY A 189 -7.68 -9.33 17.08
N VAL A 190 -7.90 -8.78 15.89
CA VAL A 190 -7.28 -9.25 14.64
C VAL A 190 -6.05 -8.41 14.34
N PHE A 191 -4.91 -9.07 14.28
CA PHE A 191 -3.59 -8.51 14.04
C PHE A 191 -3.11 -8.89 12.64
N TYR A 192 -2.54 -7.94 11.92
CA TYR A 192 -1.89 -8.21 10.64
C TYR A 192 -0.39 -7.91 10.71
N LEU A 193 0.46 -8.89 10.36
CA LEU A 193 1.90 -8.66 10.21
C LEU A 193 2.15 -8.16 8.79
N SER A 194 2.34 -6.85 8.65
CA SER A 194 2.29 -6.20 7.34
C SER A 194 3.67 -5.89 6.75
N PRO A 195 3.86 -6.08 5.43
CA PRO A 195 5.00 -5.56 4.69
C PRO A 195 4.81 -4.08 4.28
N CYS A 196 3.64 -3.48 4.50
CA CYS A 196 3.21 -2.26 3.81
C CYS A 196 2.62 -1.19 4.74
N PRO A 197 3.15 0.05 4.73
CA PRO A 197 2.56 1.17 5.47
C PRO A 197 1.14 1.54 5.04
N ALA A 198 0.84 1.45 3.74
CA ALA A 198 -0.50 1.76 3.25
C ALA A 198 -1.58 0.84 3.83
N ARG A 199 -1.23 -0.39 4.27
CA ARG A 199 -2.14 -1.30 4.98
C ARG A 199 -2.47 -0.81 6.38
N ILE A 200 -1.50 -0.25 7.10
CA ILE A 200 -1.76 0.37 8.41
C ILE A 200 -2.77 1.50 8.25
N THR A 201 -2.58 2.38 7.26
CA THR A 201 -3.56 3.42 6.95
C THR A 201 -4.91 2.83 6.53
N ASN A 202 -4.95 1.70 5.80
CA ASN A 202 -6.18 1.05 5.35
C ASN A 202 -7.02 0.47 6.50
N VAL A 203 -6.43 0.18 7.65
CA VAL A 203 -7.17 -0.22 8.85
C VAL A 203 -8.01 0.94 9.40
N VAL A 204 -7.45 2.15 9.39
CA VAL A 204 -8.12 3.36 9.88
C VAL A 204 -9.06 3.94 8.83
N ASN A 205 -8.60 3.98 7.57
CA ASN A 205 -9.28 4.56 6.42
C ASN A 205 -9.37 3.51 5.30
N PRO A 206 -10.30 2.54 5.44
CA PRO A 206 -10.46 1.45 4.49
C PRO A 206 -10.93 1.93 3.11
N ILE A 207 -10.51 1.21 2.07
CA ILE A 207 -10.88 1.46 0.68
C ILE A 207 -12.00 0.49 0.30
N GLY A 208 -13.15 1.01 -0.12
CA GLY A 208 -14.29 0.22 -0.58
C GLY A 208 -14.92 -0.66 0.51
N MET A 209 -14.73 -0.32 1.78
CA MET A 209 -15.33 -1.01 2.93
C MET A 209 -15.73 0.00 4.00
N GLN A 210 -16.84 -0.26 4.72
CA GLN A 210 -17.30 0.60 5.83
C GLN A 210 -16.28 0.65 6.97
N GLU A 211 -15.73 -0.51 7.33
CA GLU A 211 -14.79 -0.68 8.43
C GLU A 211 -13.83 -1.85 8.14
N SER A 212 -12.66 -1.84 8.78
CA SER A 212 -11.72 -2.96 8.70
C SER A 212 -11.98 -3.97 9.82
N ALA A 213 -11.99 -5.26 9.48
CA ALA A 213 -12.01 -6.33 10.48
C ALA A 213 -10.68 -6.48 11.24
N ILE A 214 -9.60 -5.84 10.75
CA ILE A 214 -8.28 -5.80 11.38
C ILE A 214 -8.29 -4.70 12.43
N ASN A 215 -7.81 -4.99 13.65
CA ASN A 215 -7.70 -3.98 14.71
C ASN A 215 -6.31 -3.36 14.77
N VAL A 216 -5.28 -4.17 14.54
CA VAL A 216 -3.89 -3.77 14.76
C VAL A 216 -3.04 -4.26 13.61
N THR A 217 -2.19 -3.39 13.07
CA THR A 217 -1.20 -3.78 12.07
C THR A 217 0.20 -3.56 12.63
N ILE A 218 1.05 -4.58 12.57
CA ILE A 218 2.42 -4.58 13.07
C ILE A 218 3.38 -4.78 11.89
N PRO A 219 4.42 -3.94 11.72
CA PRO A 219 5.46 -4.17 10.71
C PRO A 219 6.16 -5.51 10.90
N ILE A 220 6.40 -6.26 9.81
CA ILE A 220 7.07 -7.58 9.90
C ILE A 220 8.48 -7.45 10.52
N LYS A 221 9.22 -6.40 10.17
CA LYS A 221 10.54 -6.11 10.75
C LYS A 221 10.53 -5.94 12.28
N ASP A 222 9.42 -5.52 12.87
CA ASP A 222 9.33 -5.28 14.31
C ASP A 222 9.17 -6.57 15.11
N VAL A 223 8.61 -7.64 14.51
CA VAL A 223 8.49 -8.96 15.14
C VAL A 223 9.61 -9.92 14.77
N TYR A 224 10.41 -9.60 13.75
CA TYR A 224 11.41 -10.48 13.17
C TYR A 224 12.41 -11.03 14.18
N GLY A 225 12.98 -10.16 15.02
CA GLY A 225 14.00 -10.55 16.00
C GLY A 225 13.47 -11.50 17.07
N ASP A 226 12.23 -11.30 17.52
CA ASP A 226 11.60 -12.17 18.51
C ASP A 226 11.23 -13.54 17.92
N VAL A 227 10.72 -13.56 16.69
CA VAL A 227 10.46 -14.81 15.96
C VAL A 227 11.77 -15.59 15.77
N LEU A 228 12.84 -14.94 15.31
CA LEU A 228 14.13 -15.59 15.08
C LEU A 228 14.71 -16.19 16.38
N ARG A 229 14.55 -15.50 17.51
CA ARG A 229 14.96 -16.00 18.83
C ARG A 229 14.16 -17.25 19.22
N ILE A 230 12.84 -17.25 19.00
CA ILE A 230 11.98 -18.42 19.26
C ILE A 230 12.38 -19.59 18.37
N LEU A 231 12.57 -19.36 17.06
CA LEU A 231 12.97 -20.37 16.10
C LEU A 231 14.28 -21.06 16.51
N SER A 232 15.27 -20.28 16.95
CA SER A 232 16.59 -20.80 17.38
C SER A 232 16.51 -21.73 18.60
N GLY A 233 15.50 -21.56 19.45
CA GLY A 233 15.24 -22.41 20.61
C GLY A 233 14.30 -23.58 20.35
N MET A 234 13.69 -23.68 19.16
CA MET A 234 12.73 -24.74 18.84
C MET A 234 13.43 -25.95 18.21
N LYS A 235 13.17 -27.13 18.79
CA LYS A 235 13.65 -28.43 18.25
C LYS A 235 12.60 -29.12 17.37
N GLU A 236 11.32 -28.93 17.66
CA GLU A 236 10.19 -29.52 16.93
C GLU A 236 9.01 -28.54 16.84
N PRO A 237 8.17 -28.62 15.78
CA PRO A 237 6.95 -27.84 15.68
C PRO A 237 5.94 -28.25 16.77
N VAL A 238 5.04 -27.32 17.15
CA VAL A 238 3.91 -27.68 18.01
C VAL A 238 2.90 -28.44 17.15
N SER A 239 2.68 -29.73 17.44
CA SER A 239 2.02 -30.71 16.54
C SER A 239 0.57 -30.41 16.19
N GLU A 240 -0.10 -29.48 16.88
CA GLU A 240 -1.52 -29.18 16.67
C GLU A 240 -1.80 -28.16 15.56
N PHE A 241 -0.78 -27.55 14.95
CA PHE A 241 -0.98 -26.40 14.05
C PHE A 241 -0.09 -26.42 12.80
N SER A 242 -0.08 -27.54 12.07
CA SER A 242 0.50 -27.52 10.73
C SER A 242 -0.43 -26.78 9.77
N ASN A 243 0.09 -25.80 9.04
CA ASN A 243 -0.53 -25.10 7.90
C ASN A 243 -1.33 -23.81 8.18
N CYS A 244 -0.77 -22.89 8.99
CA CYS A 244 -1.28 -21.52 9.08
C CYS A 244 -0.98 -20.63 7.85
N MET A 245 -0.21 -21.14 6.88
CA MET A 245 0.00 -20.53 5.56
C MET A 245 0.01 -21.67 4.53
N LYS A 246 -0.44 -21.40 3.30
CA LYS A 246 -0.40 -22.37 2.19
C LYS A 246 0.81 -22.08 1.29
N PRO A 247 1.80 -22.98 1.18
CA PRO A 247 2.97 -22.77 0.32
C PRO A 247 2.60 -22.42 -1.12
N GLU A 248 1.59 -23.09 -1.69
CA GLU A 248 1.14 -22.83 -3.07
C GLU A 248 0.62 -21.41 -3.30
N ASN A 249 0.22 -20.70 -2.24
CA ASN A 249 -0.33 -19.35 -2.32
C ASN A 249 0.73 -18.26 -2.11
N LEU A 250 1.97 -18.65 -1.76
CA LEU A 250 3.07 -17.70 -1.57
C LEU A 250 3.40 -16.86 -2.82
N PRO A 251 3.36 -17.41 -4.04
CA PRO A 251 3.61 -16.63 -5.26
C PRO A 251 2.68 -15.44 -5.45
N TRP A 252 1.50 -15.39 -4.80
CA TRP A 252 0.60 -14.23 -4.87
C TRP A 252 1.27 -12.91 -4.47
N ALA A 253 2.30 -12.95 -3.63
CA ALA A 253 3.01 -11.77 -3.15
C ALA A 253 4.09 -11.23 -4.12
N GLU A 254 4.48 -11.99 -5.15
CA GLU A 254 5.37 -11.51 -6.21
C GLU A 254 4.61 -10.91 -7.38
N VAL A 255 5.24 -9.97 -8.08
CA VAL A 255 4.68 -9.37 -9.30
C VAL A 255 4.37 -10.43 -10.35
N GLY A 256 3.14 -10.39 -10.88
CA GLY A 256 2.59 -11.37 -11.83
C GLY A 256 2.04 -12.63 -11.17
N GLY A 257 2.14 -12.74 -9.84
CA GLY A 257 1.66 -13.89 -9.08
C GLY A 257 0.14 -14.03 -9.13
N GLN A 258 -0.58 -12.91 -9.05
CA GLN A 258 -2.04 -12.91 -9.04
C GLN A 258 -2.59 -13.37 -10.39
N ALA A 259 -2.07 -12.80 -11.48
CA ALA A 259 -2.49 -13.15 -12.82
C ALA A 259 -2.23 -14.63 -13.14
N LYS A 260 -1.02 -15.12 -12.86
CA LYS A 260 -0.64 -16.53 -13.08
C LYS A 260 -1.50 -17.49 -12.27
N MET A 261 -1.68 -17.22 -10.97
CA MET A 261 -2.47 -18.09 -10.10
C MET A 261 -3.96 -18.08 -10.45
N SER A 262 -4.47 -16.97 -11.00
CA SER A 262 -5.84 -16.85 -11.47
C SER A 262 -6.03 -17.40 -12.89
N GLY A 263 -4.97 -17.84 -13.57
CA GLY A 263 -5.04 -18.35 -14.94
C GLY A 263 -5.47 -17.28 -15.95
N VAL A 264 -5.02 -16.03 -15.75
CA VAL A 264 -5.22 -14.92 -16.69
C VAL A 264 -4.00 -14.86 -17.60
N ASP A 265 -4.20 -15.02 -18.92
CA ASP A 265 -3.11 -15.12 -19.90
C ASP A 265 -2.67 -13.74 -20.43
N ASN A 266 -3.63 -12.88 -20.75
CA ASN A 266 -3.39 -11.56 -21.35
C ASN A 266 -3.39 -10.47 -20.28
N TYR A 267 -2.25 -10.29 -19.63
CA TYR A 267 -2.09 -9.33 -18.54
C TYR A 267 -0.78 -8.55 -18.63
N ILE A 268 -0.77 -7.38 -17.99
CA ILE A 268 0.45 -6.66 -17.65
C ILE A 268 0.66 -6.76 -16.14
N ALA A 269 1.85 -7.18 -15.72
CA ALA A 269 2.26 -7.11 -14.33
C ALA A 269 3.36 -6.06 -14.17
N VAL A 270 3.06 -5.02 -13.41
CA VAL A 270 3.93 -3.86 -13.21
C VAL A 270 4.18 -3.63 -11.73
N SER A 271 5.43 -3.34 -11.38
CA SER A 271 5.84 -3.10 -10.01
C SER A 271 6.72 -1.86 -9.91
N GLY A 272 6.54 -1.06 -8.86
CA GLY A 272 7.15 0.24 -8.69
C GLY A 272 6.19 1.36 -9.08
N ILE A 273 5.85 2.23 -8.13
CA ILE A 273 4.74 3.19 -8.28
C ILE A 273 4.91 4.18 -9.44
N HIS A 274 6.14 4.52 -9.81
CA HIS A 274 6.41 5.37 -10.97
C HIS A 274 6.19 4.64 -12.30
N GLU A 275 6.51 3.36 -12.38
CA GLU A 275 6.20 2.55 -13.57
C GLU A 275 4.70 2.26 -13.66
N VAL A 276 4.03 2.05 -12.52
CA VAL A 276 2.56 1.97 -12.45
C VAL A 276 1.92 3.25 -13.01
N ALA A 277 2.42 4.43 -12.62
CA ALA A 277 1.92 5.70 -13.13
C ALA A 277 2.04 5.82 -14.66
N LYS A 278 3.18 5.41 -15.24
CA LYS A 278 3.35 5.39 -16.70
C LYS A 278 2.37 4.45 -17.38
N VAL A 279 2.15 3.25 -16.84
CA VAL A 279 1.14 2.31 -17.38
C VAL A 279 -0.25 2.93 -17.30
N PHE A 280 -0.59 3.61 -16.21
CA PHE A 280 -1.88 4.29 -16.09
C PHE A 280 -2.04 5.45 -17.07
N ASP A 281 -0.98 6.22 -17.35
CA ASP A 281 -1.00 7.24 -18.41
C ASP A 281 -1.36 6.60 -19.76
N GLN A 282 -0.81 5.42 -20.09
CA GLN A 282 -1.14 4.69 -21.32
C GLN A 282 -2.58 4.17 -21.36
N ILE A 283 -3.14 3.74 -20.21
CA ILE A 283 -4.55 3.34 -20.13
C ILE A 283 -5.45 4.54 -20.41
N GLU A 284 -5.17 5.73 -19.85
CA GLU A 284 -5.97 6.94 -20.11
C GLU A 284 -5.88 7.39 -21.58
N MET A 285 -4.75 7.12 -22.26
CA MET A 285 -4.58 7.37 -23.69
C MET A 285 -5.26 6.34 -24.59
N GLY A 286 -5.84 5.28 -24.03
CA GLY A 286 -6.47 4.18 -24.78
C GLY A 286 -5.47 3.27 -25.49
N GLU A 287 -4.21 3.26 -25.07
CA GLU A 287 -3.14 2.48 -25.72
C GLU A 287 -3.13 1.00 -25.28
N LEU A 288 -3.92 0.63 -24.26
CA LEU A 288 -3.90 -0.70 -23.63
C LEU A 288 -5.30 -1.35 -23.56
N ASP A 289 -6.21 -0.96 -24.46
CA ASP A 289 -7.60 -1.44 -24.49
C ASP A 289 -7.70 -2.95 -24.79
N GLU A 290 -6.68 -3.54 -25.43
CA GLU A 290 -6.61 -4.97 -25.73
C GLU A 290 -6.12 -5.82 -24.54
N VAL A 291 -5.63 -5.20 -23.46
CA VAL A 291 -5.16 -5.92 -22.27
C VAL A 291 -6.35 -6.29 -21.38
N ASP A 292 -6.40 -7.53 -20.90
CA ASP A 292 -7.53 -7.97 -20.07
C ASP A 292 -7.37 -7.55 -18.61
N PHE A 293 -6.14 -7.62 -18.08
CA PHE A 293 -5.86 -7.43 -16.66
C PHE A 293 -4.54 -6.72 -16.37
N ILE A 294 -4.56 -5.80 -15.41
CA ILE A 294 -3.39 -5.07 -14.89
C ILE A 294 -3.15 -5.47 -13.44
N GLU A 295 -2.04 -6.15 -13.20
CA GLU A 295 -1.52 -6.42 -11.87
C GLU A 295 -0.50 -5.34 -11.50
N ALA A 296 -0.95 -4.32 -10.77
CA ALA A 296 -0.12 -3.19 -10.37
C ALA A 296 0.27 -3.25 -8.88
N SER A 297 1.56 -3.08 -8.60
CA SER A 297 2.11 -3.03 -7.25
C SER A 297 2.99 -1.80 -7.03
N SER A 298 2.82 -1.10 -5.92
CA SER A 298 3.62 0.10 -5.59
C SER A 298 5.10 -0.19 -5.38
N CYS A 299 5.45 -1.35 -4.82
CA CYS A 299 6.82 -1.72 -4.45
C CYS A 299 7.47 -2.60 -5.52
N THR A 300 8.79 -2.51 -5.66
CA THR A 300 9.57 -3.32 -6.60
C THR A 300 9.39 -4.82 -6.33
N GLY A 301 9.03 -5.57 -7.37
CA GLY A 301 8.86 -7.01 -7.29
C GLY A 301 7.56 -7.48 -6.63
N GLY A 302 6.66 -6.58 -6.24
CA GLY A 302 5.40 -6.88 -5.54
C GLY A 302 5.48 -6.59 -4.03
N CYS A 303 4.62 -7.24 -3.25
CA CYS A 303 4.55 -7.07 -1.79
C CYS A 303 5.84 -7.49 -1.07
N VAL A 304 6.63 -8.38 -1.68
CA VAL A 304 7.99 -8.76 -1.23
C VAL A 304 8.94 -7.57 -1.11
N GLY A 305 8.77 -6.52 -1.91
CA GLY A 305 9.55 -5.28 -1.83
C GLY A 305 8.99 -4.26 -0.85
N GLY A 306 7.99 -4.61 -0.04
CA GLY A 306 7.46 -3.71 0.96
C GLY A 306 8.51 -3.28 1.99
N PRO A 307 8.58 -2.00 2.39
CA PRO A 307 9.65 -1.45 3.23
C PRO A 307 9.57 -1.89 4.70
N LEU A 308 8.53 -2.65 5.08
CA LEU A 308 8.40 -3.25 6.40
C LEU A 308 8.89 -4.71 6.44
N ASN A 309 9.35 -5.23 5.30
CA ASN A 309 10.11 -6.48 5.22
C ASN A 309 11.58 -6.25 5.63
N ILE A 310 12.32 -7.35 5.76
CA ILE A 310 13.73 -7.36 6.17
C ILE A 310 14.61 -7.86 5.04
N GLU A 311 14.15 -8.92 4.36
CA GLU A 311 14.92 -9.60 3.32
C GLU A 311 14.94 -8.77 2.04
N ASN A 312 16.02 -8.90 1.27
CA ASN A 312 16.10 -8.30 -0.05
C ASN A 312 14.93 -8.82 -0.93
N PRO A 313 14.22 -7.95 -1.69
CA PRO A 313 13.05 -8.37 -2.46
C PRO A 313 13.31 -9.51 -3.44
N PHE A 314 14.46 -9.52 -4.12
CA PHE A 314 14.80 -10.57 -5.10
C PHE A 314 15.14 -11.90 -4.40
N VAL A 315 15.78 -11.83 -3.23
CA VAL A 315 16.02 -13.01 -2.39
C VAL A 315 14.69 -13.56 -1.84
N ALA A 316 13.80 -12.68 -1.39
CA ALA A 316 12.46 -13.06 -0.92
C ALA A 316 11.63 -13.73 -2.04
N GLN A 317 11.68 -13.21 -3.28
CA GLN A 317 11.04 -13.87 -4.44
C GLN A 317 11.57 -15.28 -4.68
N ARG A 318 12.90 -15.45 -4.65
CA ARG A 318 13.52 -16.78 -4.75
C ARG A 318 13.02 -17.71 -3.63
N ASN A 319 12.97 -17.21 -2.40
CA ASN A 319 12.51 -17.98 -1.25
C ASN A 319 11.04 -18.41 -1.39
N ILE A 320 10.16 -17.50 -1.83
CA ILE A 320 8.75 -17.78 -2.12
C ILE A 320 8.62 -18.95 -3.11
N ARG A 321 9.30 -18.88 -4.26
CA ARG A 321 9.22 -19.92 -5.29
C ARG A 321 9.66 -21.28 -4.77
N ARG A 322 10.79 -21.32 -4.04
CA ARG A 322 11.28 -22.55 -3.41
C ARG A 322 10.31 -23.10 -2.36
N LEU A 323 9.70 -22.25 -1.55
CA LEU A 323 8.73 -22.69 -0.54
C LEU A 323 7.46 -23.24 -1.22
N ALA A 324 6.99 -22.61 -2.29
CA ALA A 324 5.82 -23.03 -3.04
C ALA A 324 5.97 -24.41 -3.70
N GLU A 325 7.17 -24.77 -4.16
CA GLU A 325 7.46 -26.07 -4.76
C GLU A 325 7.41 -27.24 -3.76
N ASN A 326 7.57 -26.99 -2.46
CA ASN A 326 7.65 -28.03 -1.42
C ASN A 326 6.28 -28.43 -0.81
N SER A 327 5.21 -28.40 -1.61
CA SER A 327 3.77 -28.42 -1.26
C SER A 327 3.21 -29.69 -0.59
N SER A 328 4.03 -30.50 0.05
CA SER A 328 3.63 -31.78 0.68
C SER A 328 3.03 -31.64 2.09
N GLN A 329 2.27 -30.58 2.37
CA GLN A 329 1.63 -30.41 3.69
C GLN A 329 0.10 -30.31 3.58
N GLY A 330 -0.60 -31.27 4.21
CA GLY A 330 -2.05 -31.43 4.13
C GLY A 330 -2.83 -30.38 4.94
N TYR A 331 -3.68 -29.63 4.27
CA TYR A 331 -4.47 -28.55 4.85
C TYR A 331 -5.58 -29.03 5.80
N PHE A 332 -5.92 -28.21 6.81
CA PHE A 332 -6.84 -28.54 7.90
C PHE A 332 -8.33 -28.55 7.43
N GLN A 333 -9.01 -29.69 7.59
CA GLN A 333 -10.41 -29.91 7.18
C GLN A 333 -11.45 -29.05 7.93
N MET A 334 -11.13 -28.53 9.11
CA MET A 334 -12.10 -27.78 9.95
C MET A 334 -12.50 -26.42 9.34
N ILE A 335 -11.77 -25.96 8.31
CA ILE A 335 -12.01 -24.67 7.67
C ILE A 335 -13.05 -24.80 6.55
N ASP A 336 -13.22 -26.00 5.96
CA ASP A 336 -14.13 -26.27 4.83
C ASP A 336 -15.60 -25.91 5.09
N SER A 337 -16.08 -26.00 6.34
CA SER A 337 -17.46 -25.62 6.70
C SER A 337 -17.68 -24.10 6.78
N VAL A 338 -16.68 -23.34 7.21
CA VAL A 338 -16.72 -21.85 7.24
C VAL A 338 -16.55 -21.30 5.82
N LEU A 339 -15.72 -21.97 5.04
CA LEU A 339 -15.42 -21.73 3.64
C LEU A 339 -16.64 -21.85 2.71
N ALA A 340 -17.57 -22.76 2.99
CA ALA A 340 -18.74 -23.00 2.14
C ALA A 340 -19.81 -21.88 2.17
N GLN A 341 -19.76 -20.98 3.16
CA GLN A 341 -20.84 -20.00 3.41
C GLN A 341 -20.41 -18.54 3.26
N PHE A 342 -19.12 -18.27 3.05
CA PHE A 342 -18.58 -16.92 3.10
C PHE A 342 -18.83 -16.16 1.78
N LYS A 343 -19.57 -15.04 1.85
CA LYS A 343 -19.97 -14.23 0.68
C LYS A 343 -19.29 -12.84 0.60
N HIS A 344 -18.53 -12.45 1.63
CA HIS A 344 -17.94 -11.11 1.74
C HIS A 344 -16.58 -11.01 1.07
N ILE A 345 -16.54 -11.29 -0.24
CA ILE A 345 -15.33 -11.13 -1.08
C ILE A 345 -15.34 -9.81 -1.85
N TYR A 346 -16.51 -9.18 -1.98
CA TYR A 346 -16.70 -7.94 -2.73
C TYR A 346 -16.55 -6.72 -1.83
N LEU A 347 -16.22 -5.59 -2.45
CA LEU A 347 -16.27 -4.29 -1.79
C LEU A 347 -17.69 -4.01 -1.30
N THR A 348 -17.81 -3.45 -0.09
CA THR A 348 -19.11 -3.08 0.51
C THR A 348 -19.44 -1.61 0.29
N GLU A 349 -18.47 -0.81 -0.15
CA GLU A 349 -18.64 0.58 -0.52
C GLU A 349 -18.01 0.86 -1.88
N GLU A 350 -18.52 1.90 -2.56
CA GLU A 350 -17.95 2.38 -3.80
C GLU A 350 -16.63 3.11 -3.55
N ILE A 351 -15.68 2.93 -4.47
CA ILE A 351 -14.44 3.70 -4.48
C ILE A 351 -14.73 5.02 -5.20
N SER A 352 -14.50 6.14 -4.54
CA SER A 352 -14.72 7.48 -5.09
C SER A 352 -13.40 8.25 -5.25
N PRO A 353 -13.34 9.24 -6.16
CA PRO A 353 -12.19 10.14 -6.27
C PRO A 353 -11.91 10.86 -4.95
N LYS A 354 -10.64 11.00 -4.59
CA LYS A 354 -10.22 11.86 -3.47
C LYS A 354 -10.05 13.29 -3.97
N GLN A 355 -10.76 14.22 -3.35
CA GLN A 355 -10.56 15.65 -3.62
C GLN A 355 -9.27 16.14 -2.95
N THR A 356 -8.15 16.17 -3.68
CA THR A 356 -6.85 16.56 -3.12
C THR A 356 -6.42 17.98 -3.49
N ASN A 357 -7.03 18.58 -4.51
CA ASN A 357 -6.63 19.86 -5.12
C ASN A 357 -7.77 20.89 -5.13
N ILE A 358 -8.54 20.99 -4.04
CA ILE A 358 -9.56 22.04 -3.92
C ILE A 358 -8.82 23.38 -3.72
N LEU A 359 -8.72 24.17 -4.79
CA LEU A 359 -8.10 25.49 -4.73
C LEU A 359 -8.99 26.52 -4.02
N ASP A 360 -10.31 26.35 -4.15
CA ASP A 360 -11.35 27.14 -3.51
C ASP A 360 -12.65 26.32 -3.47
N GLU A 361 -13.51 26.56 -2.48
CA GLU A 361 -14.86 25.96 -2.44
C GLU A 361 -15.76 26.57 -3.51
N ASP A 362 -15.49 27.82 -3.89
CA ASP A 362 -16.18 28.52 -4.98
C ASP A 362 -15.55 28.14 -6.33
N PHE A 363 -16.34 27.55 -7.21
CA PHE A 363 -15.91 27.10 -8.54
C PHE A 363 -15.32 28.22 -9.40
N THR A 364 -15.89 29.43 -9.35
CA THR A 364 -15.38 30.57 -10.13
C THR A 364 -14.02 31.01 -9.62
N LYS A 365 -13.83 31.09 -8.30
CA LYS A 365 -12.52 31.40 -7.71
C LYS A 365 -11.50 30.30 -7.97
N ALA A 366 -11.92 29.04 -7.96
CA ALA A 366 -11.03 27.92 -8.28
C ALA A 366 -10.50 28.03 -9.73
N ILE A 367 -11.34 28.40 -10.70
CA ILE A 367 -10.91 28.66 -12.08
C ILE A 367 -9.93 29.83 -12.15
N GLU A 368 -10.21 30.93 -11.45
CA GLU A 368 -9.31 32.09 -11.42
C GLU A 368 -7.93 31.71 -10.85
N LYS A 369 -7.90 30.96 -9.75
CA LYS A 369 -6.67 30.43 -9.15
C LYS A 369 -5.93 29.50 -10.11
N MET A 370 -6.62 28.61 -10.84
CA MET A 370 -5.98 27.78 -11.88
C MET A 370 -5.31 28.63 -12.95
N LYS A 371 -5.97 29.69 -13.43
CA LYS A 371 -5.39 30.61 -14.41
C LYS A 371 -4.12 31.29 -13.86
N GLN A 372 -4.16 31.76 -12.61
CA GLN A 372 -3.00 32.36 -11.95
C GLN A 372 -1.83 31.37 -11.80
N ILE A 373 -2.11 30.10 -11.51
CA ILE A 373 -1.09 29.05 -11.44
C ILE A 373 -0.37 28.91 -12.80
N GLU A 374 -1.12 28.84 -13.90
CA GLU A 374 -0.53 28.72 -15.25
C GLU A 374 0.26 29.99 -15.65
N GLU A 375 -0.26 31.18 -15.31
CA GLU A 375 0.45 32.45 -15.54
C GLU A 375 1.77 32.53 -14.75
N ILE A 376 1.78 32.10 -13.49
CA ILE A 376 3.01 32.07 -12.68
C ILE A 376 3.96 30.99 -13.19
N THR A 377 3.45 29.81 -13.53
CA THR A 377 4.26 28.68 -14.03
C THR A 377 4.99 29.05 -15.31
N SER A 378 4.32 29.73 -16.25
CA SER A 378 4.93 30.16 -17.52
C SER A 378 6.04 31.20 -17.34
N ARG A 379 6.03 31.95 -16.24
CA ARG A 379 7.10 32.88 -15.89
C ARG A 379 8.30 32.15 -15.29
N LEU A 380 8.09 31.13 -14.45
CA LEU A 380 9.19 30.36 -13.86
C LEU A 380 10.05 29.66 -14.93
N ARG A 381 11.32 29.35 -14.60
CA ARG A 381 12.26 28.77 -15.58
C ARG A 381 11.84 27.39 -16.11
N GLY A 382 10.93 26.70 -15.43
CA GLY A 382 10.53 25.33 -15.79
C GLY A 382 11.62 24.28 -15.58
N LEU A 383 12.60 24.52 -14.68
CA LEU A 383 13.69 23.58 -14.42
C LEU A 383 13.29 22.41 -13.50
N ASP A 384 12.19 22.55 -12.75
CA ASP A 384 11.72 21.57 -11.78
C ASP A 384 12.80 21.07 -10.79
N CYS A 385 13.76 21.94 -10.46
CA CYS A 385 14.95 21.57 -9.69
C CYS A 385 14.68 21.22 -8.21
N GLY A 386 13.54 21.65 -7.66
CA GLY A 386 13.18 21.42 -6.26
C GLY A 386 13.87 22.31 -5.22
N SER A 387 14.70 23.27 -5.63
CA SER A 387 15.53 24.08 -4.71
C SER A 387 14.72 24.97 -3.75
N CYS A 388 13.51 25.38 -4.14
CA CYS A 388 12.60 26.15 -3.30
C CYS A 388 11.80 25.30 -2.30
N GLY A 389 11.98 23.98 -2.30
CA GLY A 389 11.20 23.06 -1.46
C GLY A 389 9.80 22.72 -2.00
N ALA A 390 9.50 23.05 -3.26
CA ALA A 390 8.37 22.52 -4.01
C ALA A 390 8.85 21.51 -5.07
N PRO A 391 8.11 20.42 -5.36
CA PRO A 391 8.57 19.33 -6.23
C PRO A 391 8.82 19.75 -7.68
N ASN A 392 8.10 20.74 -8.18
CA ASN A 392 8.25 21.31 -9.52
C ASN A 392 7.78 22.78 -9.54
N CYS A 393 8.03 23.48 -10.65
CA CYS A 393 7.67 24.89 -10.82
C CYS A 393 6.16 25.12 -10.70
N ARG A 394 5.34 24.21 -11.21
CA ARG A 394 3.87 24.31 -11.10
C ARG A 394 3.39 24.16 -9.66
N ALA A 395 4.01 23.27 -8.89
CA ALA A 395 3.73 23.08 -7.46
C ALA A 395 4.13 24.30 -6.63
N LEU A 396 5.21 24.99 -6.99
CA LEU A 396 5.55 26.30 -6.39
C LEU A 396 4.49 27.34 -6.74
N ALA A 397 4.05 27.40 -8.00
CA ALA A 397 2.99 28.32 -8.42
C ALA A 397 1.67 28.07 -7.66
N GLU A 398 1.30 26.81 -7.45
CA GLU A 398 0.19 26.41 -6.60
C GLU A 398 0.35 26.94 -5.17
N ASP A 399 1.53 26.74 -4.56
CA ASP A 399 1.82 27.24 -3.22
C ASP A 399 1.74 28.77 -3.13
N ILE A 400 2.18 29.50 -4.18
CA ILE A 400 2.10 30.98 -4.23
C ILE A 400 0.64 31.45 -4.29
N VAL A 401 -0.16 30.88 -5.18
CA VAL A 401 -1.60 31.23 -5.32
C VAL A 401 -2.38 30.91 -4.05
N GLN A 402 -1.97 29.90 -3.30
CA GLN A 402 -2.55 29.56 -2.00
C GLN A 402 -1.99 30.37 -0.83
N GLY A 403 -1.08 31.33 -1.07
CA GLY A 403 -0.45 32.17 -0.03
C GLY A 403 0.53 31.40 0.88
N LYS A 404 0.98 30.23 0.44
CA LYS A 404 1.88 29.32 1.17
C LYS A 404 3.35 29.50 0.80
N ALA A 405 3.64 30.26 -0.25
CA ALA A 405 4.96 30.59 -0.76
C ALA A 405 4.91 31.96 -1.46
N ARG A 406 6.06 32.48 -1.87
CA ARG A 406 6.20 33.71 -2.66
C ARG A 406 7.09 33.48 -3.87
N MET A 407 7.02 34.37 -4.86
CA MET A 407 7.86 34.29 -6.06
C MET A 407 9.35 34.30 -5.71
N GLU A 408 9.73 35.06 -4.69
CA GLU A 408 11.10 35.20 -4.21
C GLU A 408 11.67 33.92 -3.60
N ASP A 409 10.82 32.95 -3.26
CA ASP A 409 11.28 31.65 -2.76
C ASP A 409 11.91 30.80 -3.90
N CYS A 410 11.65 31.15 -5.17
CA CYS A 410 12.40 30.59 -6.29
C CYS A 410 13.83 31.17 -6.33
N VAL A 411 14.83 30.31 -6.16
CA VAL A 411 16.26 30.70 -6.15
C VAL A 411 16.72 31.37 -7.45
N PHE A 412 16.01 31.14 -8.56
CA PHE A 412 16.30 31.75 -9.86
C PHE A 412 15.52 33.03 -10.13
N TYR A 413 14.62 33.44 -9.22
CA TYR A 413 13.69 34.54 -9.47
C TYR A 413 14.39 35.86 -9.85
N GLN A 414 15.48 36.21 -9.15
CA GLN A 414 16.22 37.46 -9.42
C GLN A 414 16.88 37.46 -10.81
N GLU A 415 17.44 36.34 -11.25
CA GLU A 415 17.99 36.21 -12.61
C GLU A 415 16.88 36.33 -13.66
N GLN A 416 15.70 35.75 -13.40
CA GLN A 416 14.56 35.84 -14.31
C GLN A 416 13.99 37.24 -14.43
N GLN A 417 13.90 37.99 -13.33
CA GLN A 417 13.47 39.38 -13.36
C GLN A 417 14.35 40.25 -14.27
N HIS A 418 15.66 39.99 -14.30
CA HIS A 418 16.56 40.69 -15.21
C HIS A 418 16.27 40.35 -16.68
N LEU A 419 15.95 39.09 -16.99
CA LEU A 419 15.62 38.67 -18.35
C LEU A 419 14.29 39.28 -18.82
N TRP A 420 13.24 39.27 -17.99
CA TRP A 420 11.94 39.88 -18.36
C TRP A 420 12.04 41.38 -18.61
N ARG A 421 12.84 42.10 -17.82
CA ARG A 421 13.07 43.54 -18.04
C ARG A 421 13.74 43.83 -19.38
N LEU A 422 14.63 42.94 -19.84
CA LEU A 422 15.27 43.09 -21.15
C LEU A 422 14.31 42.80 -22.31
N GLU A 423 13.38 41.84 -22.13
CA GLU A 423 12.33 41.55 -23.12
C GLU A 423 11.34 42.71 -23.25
N ASP A 424 10.85 43.25 -22.12
CA ASP A 424 9.95 44.41 -22.09
C ASP A 424 10.59 45.71 -22.61
N GLU A 425 11.93 45.83 -22.56
CA GLU A 425 12.69 46.95 -23.14
C GLU A 425 12.99 46.76 -24.64
N SER A 426 12.71 45.57 -25.19
CA SER A 426 12.95 45.21 -26.60
C SER A 426 11.69 45.18 -27.48
N GLU A 427 10.51 45.31 -26.87
CA GLU A 427 9.23 45.63 -27.52
C GLU A 427 8.98 47.15 -27.55
#